data_AF-A0AB38HW74-F1
#
_entry.id   AF-A0AB38HW74-F1
#
_cell.length_a   1.000
_cell.length_b   1.000
_cell.length_c   1.000
_cell.angle_alpha   90.00
_cell.angle_beta   90.00
_cell.angle_gamma   90.00
#
_symmetry.space_group_name_H-M   'P 1'
#
loop_
_entity.id
_entity.type
_entity.pdbx_description
1 polymer ?
#
loop_
_entity_poly.entity_id
_entity_poly.type
_entity_poly.pdbx_seq_one_letter_code
_entity_poly.pdbx_strand_id
1 'polypeptide(L)'
;MNIKRGLFRLWLVFSIFWIAGVALLGADTIKADKWWKGNEWWETPPLAFLPVRCENARGVKNKDYEDQEAFEPWNRYRSPSSACFYTVENFRVQFPEYKDLSREDVSKKLYATLNWAPVFDGDRFEHTKIVTGTALIPPVALLIIGCLIFWAFSGFSSKRREET
;
A
#
# COMPACT_ATOMS: atom_id res chain seq x y z
N MET A 1 -25.72 7.95 41.42
CA MET A 1 -24.74 8.17 40.33
C MET A 1 -25.08 7.23 39.18
N ASN A 2 -25.23 7.72 37.95
CA ASN A 2 -25.68 6.91 36.81
C ASN A 2 -24.55 5.95 36.36
N ILE A 3 -24.48 4.74 36.93
CA ILE A 3 -23.45 3.71 36.65
C ILE A 3 -23.24 3.50 35.14
N LYS A 4 -24.32 3.54 34.35
CA LYS A 4 -24.28 3.42 32.89
C LYS A 4 -23.46 4.53 32.22
N ARG A 5 -23.58 5.77 32.71
CA ARG A 5 -22.79 6.90 32.20
C ARG A 5 -21.34 6.85 32.67
N GLY A 6 -21.08 6.31 33.86
CA GLY A 6 -19.73 6.11 34.39
C GLY A 6 -18.94 5.08 33.58
N LEU A 7 -19.55 3.92 33.31
CA LEU A 7 -18.91 2.84 32.56
C LEU A 7 -18.57 3.25 31.12
N PHE A 8 -19.47 3.97 30.45
CA PHE A 8 -19.22 4.46 29.09
C PHE A 8 -18.05 5.46 29.04
N ARG A 9 -17.96 6.39 30.00
CA ARG A 9 -16.83 7.32 30.10
C ARG A 9 -15.51 6.60 30.35
N LEU A 10 -15.53 5.59 31.22
CA LEU A 10 -14.35 4.76 31.50
C LEU A 10 -13.89 4.00 30.25
N TRP A 11 -14.83 3.39 29.52
CA TRP A 11 -14.56 2.74 28.24
C TRP A 11 -13.93 3.70 27.23
N LEU A 12 -14.44 4.92 27.10
CA LEU A 12 -13.85 5.93 26.22
C LEU A 12 -12.41 6.25 26.60
N VAL A 13 -12.15 6.50 27.89
CA VAL A 13 -10.80 6.82 28.38
C VAL A 13 -9.83 5.67 28.08
N PHE A 14 -10.21 4.43 28.40
CA PHE A 14 -9.37 3.26 28.12
C PHE A 14 -9.17 3.02 26.62
N SER A 15 -10.19 3.27 25.79
CA SER A 15 -10.08 3.16 24.34
C SER A 15 -9.09 4.17 23.78
N ILE A 16 -9.12 5.42 24.27
CA ILE A 16 -8.16 6.45 23.85
C ILE A 16 -6.74 6.05 24.25
N PHE A 17 -6.52 5.61 25.49
CA PHE A 17 -5.20 5.14 25.94
C PHE A 17 -4.72 3.93 25.15
N TRP A 18 -5.60 2.99 24.83
CA TRP A 18 -5.30 1.84 23.99
C TRP A 18 -4.84 2.27 22.60
N ILE A 19 -5.63 3.11 21.92
CA ILE A 19 -5.31 3.62 20.58
C ILE A 19 -3.96 4.36 20.60
N ALA A 20 -3.73 5.22 21.60
CA ALA A 20 -2.46 5.92 21.75
C ALA A 20 -1.29 4.96 21.95
N GLY A 21 -1.45 3.95 22.81
CA GLY A 21 -0.42 2.93 23.03
C GLY A 21 -0.09 2.12 21.78
N VAL A 22 -1.12 1.65 21.06
CA VAL A 22 -0.93 0.91 19.80
C VAL A 22 -0.27 1.78 18.74
N ALA A 23 -0.68 3.06 18.61
CA ALA A 23 -0.08 3.99 17.66
C ALA A 23 1.41 4.26 17.97
N LEU A 24 1.77 4.41 19.24
CA LEU A 24 3.16 4.60 19.66
C LEU A 24 4.01 3.36 19.37
N LEU A 25 3.51 2.17 19.71
CA LEU A 25 4.22 0.90 19.46
C LEU A 25 4.31 0.56 17.97
N GLY A 26 3.30 0.93 17.18
CA GLY A 26 3.25 0.71 15.74
C GLY A 26 3.95 1.78 14.90
N ALA A 27 4.46 2.85 15.51
CA ALA A 27 4.99 4.01 14.79
C ALA A 27 6.13 3.66 13.83
N ASP A 28 7.04 2.75 14.23
CA ASP A 28 8.15 2.36 13.37
C ASP A 28 7.69 1.46 12.22
N THR A 29 6.69 0.60 12.44
CA THR A 29 6.06 -0.20 11.38
C THR A 29 5.32 0.68 10.38
N ILE A 30 4.60 1.71 10.85
CA ILE A 30 3.89 2.69 10.02
C ILE A 30 4.87 3.51 9.16
N LYS A 31 6.07 3.81 9.68
CA LYS A 31 7.12 4.50 8.89
C LYS A 31 7.66 3.65 7.74
N ALA A 32 7.49 2.33 7.78
CA ALA A 32 7.90 1.43 6.70
C ALA A 32 6.93 1.46 5.50
N ASP A 33 5.74 2.04 5.65
CA ASP A 33 4.79 2.21 4.54
C ASP A 33 5.29 3.24 3.51
N LYS A 34 4.76 3.13 2.28
CA LYS A 34 5.18 3.93 1.12
C LYS A 34 4.16 5.04 0.79
N TRP A 35 4.06 6.00 1.70
CA TRP A 35 2.98 7.01 1.78
C TRP A 35 2.79 7.91 0.55
N TRP A 36 3.87 8.22 -0.18
CA TRP A 36 3.83 9.20 -1.28
C TRP A 36 4.25 8.55 -2.59
N LYS A 37 3.52 8.84 -3.67
CA LYS A 37 3.89 8.39 -5.02
C LYS A 37 5.10 9.19 -5.49
N GLY A 38 6.15 8.51 -5.94
CA GLY A 38 7.31 9.15 -6.54
C GLY A 38 8.29 9.80 -5.56
N ASN A 39 8.19 9.52 -4.27
CA ASN A 39 9.18 9.99 -3.28
C ASN A 39 10.45 9.12 -3.25
N GLU A 40 10.33 7.84 -3.58
CA GLU A 40 11.46 6.92 -3.67
C GLU A 40 12.19 7.13 -4.99
N TRP A 41 13.53 7.02 -4.97
CA TRP A 41 14.36 7.29 -6.15
C TRP A 41 14.05 6.35 -7.33
N TRP A 42 13.54 5.15 -7.05
CA TRP A 42 13.10 4.17 -8.05
C TRP A 42 11.64 4.34 -8.51
N GLU A 43 10.82 5.15 -7.81
CA GLU A 43 9.48 5.56 -8.27
C GLU A 43 9.50 6.93 -8.96
N THR A 44 10.52 7.75 -8.64
CA THR A 44 10.81 8.97 -9.38
C THR A 44 11.02 8.54 -10.82
N PRO A 45 10.40 9.20 -11.81
CA PRO A 45 10.21 8.62 -13.13
C PRO A 45 11.51 7.93 -13.62
N PRO A 46 11.51 6.60 -13.89
CA PRO A 46 12.70 5.80 -14.25
C PRO A 46 13.23 6.15 -15.66
N LEU A 47 12.86 7.34 -16.10
CA LEU A 47 13.02 7.96 -17.38
C LEU A 47 14.45 7.87 -17.92
N ALA A 48 15.47 7.76 -17.05
CA ALA A 48 16.85 7.60 -17.48
C ALA A 48 17.06 6.34 -18.34
N PHE A 49 16.33 5.25 -18.04
CA PHE A 49 16.54 3.96 -18.68
C PHE A 49 15.24 3.36 -19.20
N LEU A 50 15.28 2.86 -20.44
CA LEU A 50 14.15 2.28 -21.14
C LEU A 50 14.37 0.76 -21.25
N PRO A 51 13.58 -0.07 -20.54
CA PRO A 51 13.79 -1.51 -20.53
C PRO A 51 13.22 -2.17 -21.79
N VAL A 52 13.97 -3.06 -22.40
CA VAL A 52 13.53 -3.91 -23.51
C VAL A 52 13.84 -5.36 -23.18
N ARG A 53 13.02 -6.31 -23.63
CA ARG A 53 13.38 -7.73 -23.58
C ARG A 53 14.71 -7.94 -24.29
N CYS A 54 15.67 -8.59 -23.64
CA CYS A 54 16.99 -8.77 -24.23
C CYS A 54 16.99 -9.54 -25.56
N GLU A 55 15.99 -10.40 -25.78
CA GLU A 55 15.76 -11.09 -27.06
C GLU A 55 15.44 -10.12 -28.22
N ASN A 56 14.85 -8.96 -27.91
CA ASN A 56 14.47 -7.92 -28.86
C ASN A 56 15.44 -6.73 -28.85
N ALA A 57 16.56 -6.83 -28.12
CA ALA A 57 17.55 -5.77 -28.03
C ALA A 57 18.23 -5.56 -29.40
N ARG A 58 18.38 -4.30 -29.79
CA ARG A 58 19.10 -3.84 -30.98
C ARG A 58 20.37 -3.09 -30.60
N GLY A 59 21.43 -3.23 -31.39
CA GLY A 59 22.73 -2.60 -31.13
C GLY A 59 23.73 -3.52 -30.40
N VAL A 60 24.72 -2.93 -29.75
CA VAL A 60 25.86 -3.61 -29.14
C VAL A 60 25.80 -3.50 -27.60
N LYS A 61 25.86 -4.65 -26.91
CA LYS A 61 25.91 -4.72 -25.43
C LYS A 61 27.11 -3.93 -24.88
N ASN A 62 26.91 -3.22 -23.77
CA ASN A 62 27.86 -2.31 -23.11
C ASN A 62 28.25 -1.06 -23.94
N LYS A 63 27.55 -0.80 -25.05
CA LYS A 63 27.69 0.42 -25.84
C LYS A 63 26.34 1.12 -26.01
N ASP A 64 25.36 0.39 -26.52
CA ASP A 64 24.02 0.92 -26.79
C ASP A 64 23.05 0.59 -25.64
N TYR A 65 23.22 -0.58 -25.03
CA TYR A 65 22.42 -1.04 -23.90
C TYR A 65 23.24 -1.83 -22.89
N GLU A 66 22.72 -1.93 -21.68
CA GLU A 66 23.26 -2.78 -20.62
C GLU A 66 22.20 -3.79 -20.16
N ASP A 67 22.66 -4.98 -19.83
CA ASP A 67 21.82 -6.06 -19.31
C ASP A 67 21.87 -6.00 -17.79
N GLN A 68 20.72 -5.71 -17.18
CA GLN A 68 20.61 -5.53 -15.74
C GLN A 68 19.30 -6.14 -15.22
N GLU A 69 19.29 -6.49 -13.94
CA GLU A 69 18.04 -6.81 -13.23
C GLU A 69 17.13 -5.58 -13.16
N ALA A 70 15.83 -5.80 -12.96
CA ALA A 70 14.90 -4.71 -12.78
C ALA A 70 15.35 -3.78 -11.64
N PHE A 71 15.47 -2.48 -11.94
CA PHE A 71 15.80 -1.46 -10.95
C PHE A 71 14.77 -1.44 -9.83
N GLU A 72 13.49 -1.60 -10.19
CA GLU A 72 12.39 -1.59 -9.24
C GLU A 72 12.32 -2.92 -8.46
N PRO A 73 12.33 -2.88 -7.12
CA PRO A 73 12.31 -4.09 -6.30
C PRO A 73 11.13 -5.03 -6.61
N TRP A 74 9.96 -4.49 -6.96
CA TRP A 74 8.75 -5.28 -7.26
C TRP A 74 8.75 -5.93 -8.65
N ASN A 75 9.63 -5.50 -9.56
CA ASN A 75 9.77 -6.10 -10.89
C ASN A 75 10.80 -7.25 -10.88
N ARG A 76 11.72 -7.29 -9.90
CA ARG A 76 12.75 -8.35 -9.79
C ARG A 76 12.18 -9.77 -9.65
N TYR A 77 10.98 -9.88 -9.10
CA TYR A 77 10.29 -11.18 -8.91
C TYR A 77 9.34 -11.52 -10.06
N ARG A 78 9.26 -10.67 -11.10
CA ARG A 78 8.45 -10.92 -12.30
C ARG A 78 9.27 -11.66 -13.36
N SER A 79 8.60 -12.18 -14.39
CA SER A 79 9.25 -12.84 -15.53
C SER A 79 9.09 -12.00 -16.80
N PRO A 80 10.19 -11.51 -17.42
CA PRO A 80 11.58 -11.69 -16.99
C PRO A 80 11.93 -10.85 -15.75
N SER A 81 12.97 -11.22 -15.01
CA SER A 81 13.49 -10.46 -13.85
C SER A 81 14.58 -9.46 -14.25
N SER A 82 15.11 -9.59 -15.47
CA SER A 82 16.09 -8.70 -16.08
C SER A 82 15.62 -8.18 -17.43
N ALA A 83 16.19 -7.05 -17.83
CA ALA A 83 15.94 -6.43 -19.13
C ALA A 83 17.22 -5.77 -19.65
N CYS A 84 17.20 -5.49 -20.94
CA CYS A 84 18.24 -4.72 -21.60
C CYS A 84 17.82 -3.25 -21.58
N PHE A 85 18.56 -2.45 -20.84
CA PHE A 85 18.26 -1.05 -20.56
C PHE A 85 19.03 -0.15 -21.51
N TYR A 86 18.31 0.80 -22.11
CA TYR A 86 18.86 1.83 -22.98
C TYR A 86 18.74 3.20 -22.32
N THR A 87 19.71 4.08 -22.57
CA THR A 87 19.47 5.52 -22.41
C THR A 87 18.46 5.99 -23.46
N VAL A 88 17.80 7.13 -23.23
CA VAL A 88 16.80 7.67 -24.16
C VAL A 88 17.40 7.94 -25.54
N GLU A 89 18.63 8.45 -25.55
CA GLU A 89 19.39 8.76 -26.75
C GLU A 89 19.67 7.50 -27.57
N ASN A 90 20.24 6.47 -26.94
CA ASN A 90 20.54 5.21 -27.61
C ASN A 90 19.27 4.48 -28.05
N PHE A 91 18.23 4.48 -27.21
CA PHE A 91 16.95 3.85 -27.54
C PHE A 91 16.35 4.43 -28.82
N ARG A 92 16.30 5.76 -28.96
CA ARG A 92 15.70 6.42 -30.13
C ARG A 92 16.47 6.20 -31.42
N VAL A 93 17.79 5.98 -31.34
CA VAL A 93 18.61 5.59 -32.49
C VAL A 93 18.26 4.17 -32.95
N GLN A 94 18.10 3.24 -32.00
CA GLN A 94 17.88 1.82 -32.30
C GLN A 94 16.41 1.50 -32.63
N PHE A 95 15.46 2.27 -32.12
CA PHE A 95 14.02 2.09 -32.27
C PHE A 95 13.32 3.35 -32.80
N PRO A 96 13.56 3.71 -34.08
CA PRO A 96 13.00 4.93 -34.68
C PRO A 96 11.47 4.93 -34.73
N GLU A 97 10.81 3.77 -34.60
CA GLU A 97 9.36 3.64 -34.51
C GLU A 97 8.75 4.32 -33.27
N TYR A 98 9.55 4.63 -32.24
CA TYR A 98 9.12 5.34 -31.03
C TYR A 98 9.53 6.83 -31.01
N LYS A 99 10.13 7.36 -32.09
CA LYS A 99 10.73 8.71 -32.10
C LYS A 99 9.73 9.83 -31.78
N ASP A 100 8.48 9.68 -32.21
CA ASP A 100 7.43 10.70 -32.12
C ASP A 100 6.65 10.61 -30.79
N LEU A 101 6.91 9.57 -29.98
CA LEU A 101 6.27 9.38 -28.70
C LEU A 101 6.99 10.15 -27.60
N SER A 102 6.21 10.65 -26.65
CA SER A 102 6.75 11.24 -25.43
C SER A 102 7.54 10.19 -24.65
N ARG A 103 8.52 10.63 -23.86
CA ARG A 103 9.35 9.72 -23.05
C ARG A 103 8.51 8.88 -22.09
N GLU A 104 7.45 9.47 -21.53
CA GLU A 104 6.51 8.83 -20.63
C GLU A 104 5.69 7.75 -21.35
N ASP A 105 5.21 8.03 -22.57
CA ASP A 105 4.46 7.05 -23.36
C ASP A 105 5.32 5.87 -23.79
N VAL A 106 6.58 6.13 -24.19
CA VAL A 106 7.54 5.06 -24.52
C VAL A 106 7.82 4.20 -23.30
N SER A 107 8.16 4.80 -22.16
CA SER A 107 8.40 4.07 -20.92
C SER A 107 7.19 3.21 -20.54
N LYS A 108 5.98 3.80 -20.51
CA LYS A 108 4.75 3.07 -20.19
C LYS A 108 4.52 1.87 -21.12
N LYS A 109 4.74 2.04 -22.43
CA LYS A 109 4.62 0.94 -23.41
C LYS A 109 5.65 -0.15 -23.14
N LEU A 110 6.91 0.21 -22.92
CA LEU A 110 8.00 -0.74 -22.71
C LEU A 110 7.79 -1.58 -21.44
N TYR A 111 7.47 -0.95 -20.31
CA TYR A 111 7.14 -1.68 -19.08
C TYR A 111 5.95 -2.62 -19.28
N ALA A 112 4.92 -2.18 -20.02
CA ALA A 112 3.77 -3.04 -20.34
C ALA A 112 4.16 -4.29 -21.15
N THR A 113 5.10 -4.19 -22.11
CA THR A 113 5.56 -5.37 -22.88
C THR A 113 6.33 -6.41 -22.04
N LEU A 114 6.90 -5.97 -20.92
CA LEU A 114 7.58 -6.81 -19.95
C LEU A 114 6.65 -7.35 -18.86
N ASN A 115 5.38 -6.94 -18.85
CA ASN A 115 4.45 -7.15 -17.73
C ASN A 115 5.01 -6.59 -16.39
N TRP A 116 5.78 -5.50 -16.49
CA TRP A 116 6.36 -4.78 -15.36
C TRP A 116 5.51 -3.57 -14.99
N ALA A 117 5.56 -3.21 -13.71
CA ALA A 117 4.89 -2.00 -13.22
C ALA A 117 5.91 -0.85 -13.15
N PRO A 118 5.67 0.30 -13.81
CA PRO A 118 6.58 1.44 -13.76
C PRO A 118 6.55 2.19 -12.42
N VAL A 119 5.55 1.90 -11.57
CA VAL A 119 5.40 2.43 -10.22
C VAL A 119 4.90 1.30 -9.34
N PHE A 120 5.25 1.33 -8.06
CA PHE A 120 4.73 0.38 -7.08
C PHE A 120 3.20 0.37 -7.10
N ASP A 121 2.64 -0.80 -7.39
CA ASP A 121 1.21 -1.11 -7.49
C ASP A 121 0.67 -1.85 -6.25
N GLY A 122 1.53 -2.13 -5.26
CA GLY A 122 1.15 -2.77 -4.01
C GLY A 122 0.42 -1.87 -3.03
N ASP A 123 -0.02 -2.45 -1.91
CA ASP A 123 -0.72 -1.73 -0.85
C ASP A 123 0.23 -0.82 -0.07
N ARG A 124 0.14 0.49 -0.33
CA ARG A 124 1.00 1.50 0.29
C ARG A 124 0.76 1.69 1.79
N PHE A 125 -0.37 1.21 2.28
CA PHE A 125 -0.79 1.34 3.67
C PHE A 125 -0.89 -0.02 4.34
N GLU A 126 -0.14 -1.02 3.87
CA GLU A 126 -0.21 -2.38 4.40
C GLU A 126 0.00 -2.38 5.92
N HIS A 127 1.06 -1.75 6.41
CA HIS A 127 1.35 -1.70 7.83
C HIS A 127 0.39 -0.79 8.58
N THR A 128 0.04 0.36 8.00
CA THR A 128 -0.93 1.30 8.58
C THR A 128 -2.29 0.65 8.78
N LYS A 129 -2.77 -0.15 7.82
CA LYS A 129 -4.05 -0.87 7.93
C LYS A 129 -4.01 -1.88 9.08
N ILE A 130 -2.91 -2.62 9.20
CA ILE A 130 -2.73 -3.59 10.27
C ILE A 130 -2.75 -2.87 11.63
N VAL A 131 -1.95 -1.82 11.80
CA VAL A 131 -1.89 -1.06 13.06
C VAL A 131 -3.21 -0.34 13.37
N THR A 132 -3.88 0.20 12.35
CA THR A 132 -5.20 0.82 12.50
C THR A 132 -6.25 -0.22 12.93
N GLY A 133 -6.20 -1.40 12.33
CA GLY A 133 -7.07 -2.52 12.69
C GLY A 133 -6.88 -2.95 14.15
N THR A 134 -5.64 -3.15 14.59
CA THR A 134 -5.34 -3.52 15.99
C THR A 134 -5.69 -2.41 16.98
N ALA A 135 -5.61 -1.14 16.58
CA ALA A 135 -6.01 -0.02 17.41
C ALA A 135 -7.54 0.07 17.60
N LEU A 136 -8.32 -0.15 16.53
CA LEU A 136 -9.76 0.13 16.53
C LEU A 136 -10.64 -1.08 16.81
N ILE A 137 -10.26 -2.28 16.35
CA ILE A 137 -11.10 -3.48 16.47
C ILE A 137 -11.38 -3.84 17.94
N PRO A 138 -10.40 -3.91 18.86
CA PRO A 138 -10.68 -4.31 20.23
C PRO A 138 -11.63 -3.37 20.99
N PRO A 139 -11.44 -2.03 20.97
CA PRO A 139 -12.38 -1.11 21.59
C PRO A 139 -13.82 -1.22 21.05
N VAL A 140 -13.95 -1.32 19.72
CA VAL A 140 -15.25 -1.43 19.06
C VAL A 140 -15.94 -2.75 19.38
N ALA A 141 -15.19 -3.86 19.35
CA ALA A 141 -15.70 -5.18 19.70
C ALA A 141 -16.20 -5.21 21.15
N LEU A 142 -15.43 -4.66 22.10
CA LEU A 142 -15.85 -4.56 23.51
C LEU A 142 -17.12 -3.72 23.68
N LEU A 143 -17.26 -2.63 22.93
CA LEU A 143 -18.47 -1.81 22.96
C LEU A 143 -19.68 -2.60 22.46
N ILE A 144 -19.55 -3.27 21.31
CA ILE A 144 -20.63 -4.08 20.73
C ILE A 144 -21.07 -5.17 21.70
N ILE A 145 -20.12 -5.91 22.28
CA ILE A 145 -20.41 -6.94 23.28
C ILE A 145 -21.15 -6.34 24.48
N GLY A 146 -20.67 -5.21 25.01
CA GLY A 146 -21.33 -4.52 26.11
C GLY A 146 -22.77 -4.08 25.79
N CYS A 147 -23.00 -3.57 24.58
CA CYS A 147 -24.32 -3.21 24.09
C CYS A 147 -25.25 -4.43 23.96
N LEU A 148 -24.77 -5.54 23.41
CA LEU A 148 -25.54 -6.78 23.25
C LEU A 148 -25.94 -7.38 24.61
N ILE A 149 -25.02 -7.41 25.56
CA ILE A 149 -25.29 -7.85 26.95
C ILE A 149 -26.36 -6.94 27.56
N PHE A 150 -26.18 -5.62 27.48
CA PHE A 150 -27.13 -4.67 28.05
C PHE A 150 -28.53 -4.80 27.43
N TRP A 151 -28.61 -5.02 26.12
CA TRP A 151 -29.87 -5.26 25.41
C TRP A 151 -30.54 -6.55 25.88
N ALA A 152 -29.79 -7.66 25.95
CA ALA A 152 -30.30 -8.96 26.41
C ALA A 152 -30.91 -8.88 27.82
N PHE A 153 -30.23 -8.23 28.78
CA PHE A 153 -30.75 -8.08 30.15
C PHE A 153 -31.91 -7.08 30.28
N SER A 154 -31.97 -6.06 29.42
CA SER A 154 -33.05 -5.07 29.46
C SER A 154 -34.39 -5.63 28.96
N GLY A 155 -34.37 -6.59 28.02
CA GLY A 155 -35.56 -7.24 27.46
C GLY A 155 -36.33 -8.14 28.44
N PHE A 156 -35.66 -8.73 29.44
CA PHE A 156 -36.30 -9.60 30.44
C PHE A 156 -36.95 -8.84 31.61
N SER A 157 -36.79 -7.51 31.69
CA SER A 157 -37.34 -6.68 32.78
C SER A 157 -38.76 -6.16 32.48
N SER A 158 -39.52 -6.82 31.60
CA SER A 158 -40.92 -6.49 31.37
C SER A 158 -41.69 -6.58 32.69
N LYS A 159 -42.05 -5.41 33.24
CA LYS A 159 -42.91 -5.28 34.41
C LYS A 159 -44.16 -6.12 34.19
N ARG A 160 -44.39 -7.11 35.07
CA ARG A 160 -45.70 -7.68 35.28
C ARG A 160 -46.61 -6.53 35.71
N ARG A 161 -47.39 -6.01 34.76
CA ARG A 161 -48.47 -5.07 35.03
C ARG A 161 -49.58 -5.94 35.65
N GLU A 162 -49.57 -6.04 36.98
CA GLU A 162 -50.74 -6.49 37.72
C GLU A 162 -51.82 -5.42 37.53
N GLU A 163 -52.71 -5.67 36.57
CA GLU A 163 -53.96 -4.95 36.43
C GLU A 163 -54.82 -5.30 37.64
N THR A 164 -55.18 -4.27 38.40
CA THR A 164 -56.17 -4.30 39.49
C THR A 164 -57.50 -3.80 38.95
#